data_AF-A0AA35XUV7-F1
#
_entry.id   AF-A0AA35XUV7-F1
#
_cell.length_a   1.000
_cell.length_b   1.000
_cell.length_c   1.000
_cell.angle_alpha   90.00
_cell.angle_beta   90.00
_cell.angle_gamma   90.00
#
_symmetry.space_group_name_H-M   'P 1'
#
loop_
_entity.id
_entity.type
_entity.pdbx_description
1 polymer ?
#
loop_
_entity_poly.entity_id
_entity_poly.type
_entity_poly.pdbx_seq_one_letter_code
_entity_poly.pdbx_strand_id
1 'polypeptide(L)'
;MKAMLLALTGGILLPFAFAPFGYALVAPLSLALLFRVWLNASPSKAALYGYLFGLGQFGIGVSWVFVSMYEYGGSDVFSAAGLTALFVAYLALFPALAGWLGVKAGGGSILVRTLLVFPAAWVVTEWLRGWLFSGFPWLQIGYSQTDTGLRGIAPVFGVFGVGWLLAVLAGLLLSAWLLDRRGRRFALLGAAVVLVGSTQFAKVQWTHPAGDPIQVTLLQGNVPQDQKWRPEAKTTTVQMYVDMTRQHWDSRLIIWPETAVPAFYQQVAESFLAPLEAEARQHGVDVLVGVPYYEAQGNRYYNALVTLGAKPGRYFKRHLVPFGEFLPLRPVLAFVLDILQIPLADFTAGAHRQTLLQAAGYPLIASICYEDIFGQESLTGLPEGAYLVNVTNDAWFGDSFAPHQHWQKARMRALETGRYMLRATNTGVTGIIDAGGRPVAVAPMFEREALTGMMQPMAGATPYALWGDWPAVGLCAGIVGICFARRRRNVSSHQGRQAEPGGN
;
A
#
# COMPACT_ATOMS: atom_id res chain seq x y z
N MET A 1 2.16 13.33 -31.75
CA MET A 1 2.35 11.86 -31.86
C MET A 1 3.55 11.34 -31.06
N LYS A 2 4.81 11.66 -31.41
CA LYS A 2 6.01 11.11 -30.72
C LYS A 2 6.01 11.25 -29.18
N ALA A 3 5.67 12.42 -28.64
CA ALA A 3 5.63 12.65 -27.19
C ALA A 3 4.52 11.86 -26.46
N MET A 4 3.38 11.64 -27.12
CA MET A 4 2.27 10.85 -26.58
C MET A 4 2.65 9.38 -26.49
N LEU A 5 3.32 8.86 -27.54
CA LEU A 5 3.83 7.49 -27.55
C LEU A 5 4.87 7.29 -26.44
N LEU A 6 5.84 8.20 -26.30
CA LEU A 6 6.84 8.11 -25.22
C LEU A 6 6.20 8.10 -23.83
N ALA A 7 5.18 8.92 -23.59
CA ALA A 7 4.47 8.95 -22.32
C ALA A 7 3.74 7.62 -22.05
N LEU A 8 3.00 7.11 -23.04
CA LEU A 8 2.30 5.83 -22.93
C LEU A 8 3.28 4.66 -22.71
N THR A 9 4.38 4.60 -23.47
CA THR A 9 5.42 3.58 -23.30
C THR A 9 6.03 3.65 -21.90
N GLY A 10 6.36 4.83 -21.39
CA GLY A 10 6.86 4.98 -20.02
C GLY A 10 5.86 4.43 -18.99
N GLY A 11 4.57 4.70 -19.18
CA GLY A 11 3.49 4.18 -18.35
C GLY A 11 3.39 2.66 -18.40
N ILE A 12 3.38 2.07 -19.60
CA ILE A 12 3.33 0.61 -19.83
C ILE A 12 4.50 -0.11 -19.16
N LEU A 13 5.68 0.50 -19.17
CA LEU A 13 6.88 -0.08 -18.57
C LEU A 13 6.87 -0.04 -17.03
N LEU A 14 6.25 0.97 -16.43
CA LEU A 14 6.36 1.21 -14.98
C LEU A 14 5.89 0.01 -14.10
N PRO A 15 4.79 -0.71 -14.41
CA PRO A 15 4.37 -1.89 -13.64
C PRO A 15 5.44 -2.98 -13.50
N PHE A 16 6.35 -3.11 -14.45
CA PHE A 16 7.44 -4.10 -14.39
C PHE A 16 8.51 -3.79 -13.35
N ALA A 17 8.48 -2.59 -12.75
CA ALA A 17 9.32 -2.26 -11.59
C ALA A 17 8.76 -2.82 -10.27
N PHE A 18 7.51 -3.25 -10.25
CA PHE A 18 6.84 -3.79 -9.08
C PHE A 18 6.88 -5.32 -9.06
N ALA A 19 6.53 -5.91 -7.93
CA ALA A 19 6.30 -7.35 -7.86
C ALA A 19 5.17 -7.77 -8.84
N PRO A 20 5.25 -8.96 -9.45
CA PRO A 20 6.27 -10.00 -9.25
C PRO A 20 7.60 -9.78 -9.99
N PHE A 21 7.69 -8.83 -10.93
CA PHE A 21 8.84 -8.67 -11.82
C PHE A 21 10.09 -8.08 -11.14
N GLY A 22 9.92 -7.00 -10.36
CA GLY A 22 10.99 -6.42 -9.55
C GLY A 22 12.12 -5.71 -10.31
N TYR A 23 11.92 -5.30 -11.57
CA TYR A 23 12.96 -4.58 -12.34
C TYR A 23 13.08 -3.12 -11.90
N ALA A 24 13.69 -2.89 -10.73
CA ALA A 24 13.69 -1.60 -10.04
C ALA A 24 14.21 -0.40 -10.87
N LEU A 25 15.11 -0.63 -11.83
CA LEU A 25 15.64 0.42 -12.72
C LEU A 25 14.61 0.91 -13.76
N VAL A 26 13.55 0.15 -14.02
CA VAL A 26 12.51 0.54 -14.96
C VAL A 26 11.75 1.77 -14.45
N ALA A 27 11.49 1.86 -13.15
CA ALA A 27 10.74 3.00 -12.58
C ALA A 27 11.39 4.37 -12.83
N PRO A 28 12.69 4.61 -12.52
CA PRO A 28 13.32 5.90 -12.80
C PRO A 28 13.46 6.16 -14.31
N LEU A 29 13.62 5.13 -15.15
CA LEU A 29 13.64 5.30 -16.60
C LEU A 29 12.26 5.71 -17.16
N SER A 30 11.19 5.05 -16.72
CA SER A 30 9.81 5.41 -17.06
C SER A 30 9.49 6.86 -16.69
N LEU A 31 9.85 7.29 -15.47
CA LEU A 31 9.66 8.67 -15.03
C LEU A 31 10.54 9.66 -15.83
N ALA A 32 11.77 9.28 -16.19
CA ALA A 32 12.63 10.14 -17.01
C ALA A 32 12.02 10.39 -18.40
N LEU A 33 11.39 9.39 -19.01
CA LEU A 33 10.64 9.54 -20.27
C LEU A 33 9.46 10.52 -20.11
N LEU A 34 8.71 10.42 -19.01
CA LEU A 34 7.60 11.33 -18.72
C LEU A 34 8.10 12.77 -18.49
N PHE A 35 9.14 12.94 -17.67
CA PHE A 35 9.73 14.25 -17.39
C PHE A 35 10.29 14.88 -18.68
N ARG A 36 10.89 14.08 -19.56
CA ARG A 36 11.41 14.54 -20.87
C ARG A 36 10.32 15.17 -21.73
N VAL A 37 9.12 14.61 -21.75
CA VAL A 37 8.01 15.18 -22.53
C VAL A 37 7.36 16.38 -21.85
N TRP A 38 7.39 16.46 -20.52
CA TRP A 38 6.92 17.63 -19.76
C TRP A 38 7.80 18.88 -19.94
N LEU A 39 9.10 18.72 -20.21
CA LEU A 39 10.01 19.86 -20.35
C LEU A 39 9.56 20.89 -21.39
N ASN A 40 9.03 20.43 -22.52
CA ASN A 40 8.65 21.29 -23.64
C ASN A 40 7.12 21.39 -23.83
N ALA A 41 6.35 20.95 -22.83
CA ALA A 41 4.90 20.94 -22.89
C ALA A 41 4.29 22.22 -22.30
N SER A 42 3.11 22.60 -22.79
CA SER A 42 2.21 23.48 -22.04
C SER A 42 1.56 22.68 -20.89
N PRO A 43 1.03 23.33 -19.83
CA PRO A 43 0.38 22.62 -18.72
C PRO A 43 -0.71 21.62 -19.17
N SER A 44 -1.54 22.00 -20.15
CA SER A 44 -2.58 21.10 -20.68
C SER A 44 -2.00 19.90 -21.43
N LYS A 45 -0.91 20.10 -22.20
CA LYS A 45 -0.21 18.99 -22.87
C LYS A 45 0.49 18.08 -21.86
N ALA A 46 1.08 18.64 -20.80
CA ALA A 46 1.70 17.86 -19.73
C ALA A 46 0.67 17.01 -18.98
N ALA A 47 -0.53 17.56 -18.76
CA ALA A 47 -1.66 16.81 -18.23
C ALA A 47 -2.06 15.65 -19.15
N LEU A 48 -2.20 15.89 -20.46
CA LEU A 48 -2.50 14.83 -21.43
C LEU A 48 -1.41 13.73 -21.44
N TYR A 49 -0.13 14.11 -21.41
CA TYR A 49 0.97 13.14 -21.37
C TYR A 49 0.97 12.35 -20.07
N GLY A 50 0.72 13.01 -18.93
CA GLY A 50 0.51 12.34 -17.65
C GLY A 50 -0.67 11.37 -17.71
N TYR A 51 -1.78 11.77 -18.32
CA TYR A 51 -2.96 10.91 -18.49
C TYR A 51 -2.63 9.65 -19.29
N LEU A 52 -1.97 9.78 -20.45
CA LEU A 52 -1.55 8.62 -21.26
C LEU A 52 -0.56 7.72 -20.53
N PHE A 53 0.37 8.30 -19.77
CA PHE A 53 1.27 7.55 -18.90
C PHE A 53 0.48 6.77 -17.84
N GLY A 54 -0.48 7.42 -17.18
CA GLY A 54 -1.37 6.81 -16.20
C GLY A 54 -2.22 5.68 -16.78
N LEU A 55 -2.75 5.83 -17.99
CA LEU A 55 -3.48 4.76 -18.69
C LEU A 55 -2.60 3.51 -18.89
N GLY A 56 -1.33 3.68 -19.28
CA GLY A 56 -0.39 2.56 -19.40
C GLY A 56 -0.04 1.94 -18.04
N GLN A 57 0.27 2.78 -17.05
CA GLN A 57 0.65 2.36 -15.70
C GLN A 57 -0.45 1.56 -15.02
N PHE A 58 -1.66 2.12 -14.97
CA PHE A 58 -2.78 1.49 -14.27
C PHE A 58 -3.47 0.45 -15.14
N GLY A 59 -3.53 0.64 -16.46
CA GLY A 59 -4.13 -0.34 -17.38
C GLY A 59 -3.45 -1.71 -17.34
N ILE A 60 -2.14 -1.76 -17.09
CA ILE A 60 -1.41 -3.03 -16.87
C ILE A 60 -1.33 -3.37 -15.39
N GLY A 61 -0.92 -2.40 -14.56
CA GLY A 61 -0.57 -2.69 -13.18
C GLY A 61 -1.76 -2.92 -12.25
N VAL A 62 -2.98 -2.54 -12.64
CA VAL A 62 -4.22 -2.80 -11.88
C VAL A 62 -5.31 -3.50 -12.70
N SER A 63 -4.95 -4.11 -13.84
CA SER A 63 -5.89 -4.89 -14.67
C SER A 63 -6.57 -6.02 -13.89
N TRP A 64 -5.90 -6.54 -12.87
CA TRP A 64 -6.40 -7.61 -11.99
C TRP A 64 -7.73 -7.29 -11.29
N VAL A 65 -8.12 -6.02 -11.18
CA VAL A 65 -9.45 -5.64 -10.65
C VAL A 65 -10.59 -6.25 -11.49
N PHE A 66 -10.33 -6.50 -12.78
CA PHE A 66 -11.25 -7.22 -13.66
C PHE A 66 -11.64 -8.59 -13.10
N VAL A 67 -10.68 -9.34 -12.53
CA VAL A 67 -10.89 -10.68 -11.97
C VAL A 67 -11.92 -10.63 -10.85
N SER A 68 -11.77 -9.66 -9.92
CA SER A 68 -12.72 -9.49 -8.81
C SER A 68 -14.14 -9.21 -9.28
N MET A 69 -14.30 -8.38 -10.31
CA MET A 69 -15.62 -8.01 -10.84
C MET A 69 -16.26 -9.14 -11.65
N TYR A 70 -15.48 -9.79 -12.51
CA TYR A 70 -15.96 -10.81 -13.43
C TYR A 70 -16.17 -12.16 -12.73
N GLU A 71 -15.15 -12.70 -12.06
CA GLU A 71 -15.20 -14.04 -11.48
C GLU A 71 -16.02 -14.10 -10.20
N TYR A 72 -15.88 -13.09 -9.33
CA TYR A 72 -16.49 -13.11 -8.00
C TYR A 72 -17.65 -12.12 -7.84
N GLY A 73 -17.67 -11.04 -8.63
CA GLY A 73 -18.74 -10.05 -8.62
C GLY A 73 -19.95 -10.41 -9.49
N GLY A 74 -19.87 -11.49 -10.29
CA GLY A 74 -20.96 -11.95 -11.16
C GLY A 74 -21.29 -11.04 -12.34
N SER A 75 -20.44 -10.04 -12.61
CA SER A 75 -20.62 -9.11 -13.74
C SER A 75 -20.31 -9.79 -15.07
N ASP A 76 -21.02 -9.42 -16.14
CA ASP A 76 -20.65 -9.86 -17.49
C ASP A 76 -19.31 -9.24 -17.95
N VAL A 77 -18.70 -9.84 -18.97
CA VAL A 77 -17.37 -9.46 -19.48
C VAL A 77 -17.29 -7.99 -19.90
N PHE A 78 -18.33 -7.43 -20.51
CA PHE A 78 -18.32 -6.06 -21.00
C PHE A 78 -18.47 -5.07 -19.86
N SER A 79 -19.35 -5.35 -18.90
CA SER A 79 -19.51 -4.54 -17.70
C SER A 79 -18.23 -4.52 -16.86
N ALA A 80 -17.63 -5.69 -16.59
CA ALA A 80 -16.37 -5.80 -15.84
C ALA A 80 -15.21 -5.06 -16.54
N ALA A 81 -15.09 -5.21 -17.86
CA ALA A 81 -14.07 -4.49 -18.64
C ALA A 81 -14.31 -2.97 -18.64
N GLY A 82 -15.56 -2.53 -18.80
CA GLY A 82 -15.94 -1.12 -18.78
C GLY A 82 -15.66 -0.45 -17.44
N LEU A 83 -16.00 -1.10 -16.32
CA LEU A 83 -15.71 -0.61 -14.97
C LEU A 83 -14.21 -0.57 -14.69
N THR A 84 -13.47 -1.60 -15.10
CA THR A 84 -12.00 -1.62 -15.00
C THR A 84 -11.38 -0.46 -15.78
N ALA A 85 -11.84 -0.23 -17.02
CA ALA A 85 -11.37 0.87 -17.84
C ALA A 85 -11.69 2.24 -17.22
N LEU A 86 -12.90 2.40 -16.65
CA LEU A 86 -13.29 3.62 -15.93
C LEU A 86 -12.41 3.86 -14.70
N PHE A 87 -12.12 2.80 -13.94
CA PHE A 87 -11.24 2.89 -12.77
C PHE A 87 -9.81 3.28 -13.17
N VAL A 88 -9.26 2.66 -14.22
CA VAL A 88 -7.96 3.03 -14.80
C VAL A 88 -7.95 4.48 -15.29
N ALA A 89 -9.01 4.92 -15.97
CA ALA A 89 -9.17 6.30 -16.43
C ALA A 89 -9.20 7.30 -15.27
N TYR A 90 -9.86 6.97 -14.16
CA TYR A 90 -9.85 7.75 -12.93
C TYR A 90 -8.43 7.85 -12.35
N LEU A 91 -7.72 6.72 -12.19
CA LEU A 91 -6.37 6.71 -11.64
C LEU A 91 -5.37 7.48 -12.53
N ALA A 92 -5.57 7.47 -13.85
CA ALA A 92 -4.75 8.23 -14.79
C ALA A 92 -4.85 9.76 -14.62
N LEU A 93 -5.89 10.26 -13.92
CA LEU A 93 -6.00 11.69 -13.59
C LEU A 93 -4.91 12.16 -12.63
N PHE A 94 -4.32 11.29 -11.81
CA PHE A 94 -3.28 11.68 -10.85
C PHE A 94 -1.94 12.00 -11.52
N PRO A 95 -1.37 11.15 -12.39
CA PRO A 95 -0.22 11.54 -13.21
C PRO A 95 -0.51 12.73 -14.14
N ALA A 96 -1.75 12.88 -14.62
CA ALA A 96 -2.17 14.06 -15.37
C ALA A 96 -2.08 15.34 -14.53
N LEU A 97 -2.59 15.30 -13.29
CA LEU A 97 -2.48 16.39 -12.34
C LEU A 97 -1.01 16.68 -11.99
N ALA A 98 -0.17 15.64 -11.85
CA ALA A 98 1.26 15.80 -11.59
C ALA A 98 1.96 16.60 -12.70
N GLY A 99 1.68 16.24 -13.96
CA GLY A 99 2.22 16.94 -15.13
C GLY A 99 1.72 18.37 -15.22
N TRP A 100 0.43 18.59 -14.98
CA TRP A 100 -0.14 19.93 -14.94
C TRP A 100 0.50 20.79 -13.85
N LEU A 101 0.57 20.29 -12.61
CA LEU A 101 1.15 21.00 -11.47
C LEU A 101 2.62 21.29 -11.73
N GLY A 102 3.39 20.29 -12.15
CA GLY A 102 4.83 20.40 -12.38
C GLY A 102 5.18 21.42 -13.47
N VAL A 103 4.41 21.46 -14.56
CA VAL A 103 4.65 22.43 -15.64
C VAL A 103 4.03 23.80 -15.33
N LYS A 104 2.86 23.85 -14.65
CA LYS A 104 2.19 25.11 -14.29
C LYS A 104 2.89 25.84 -13.14
N ALA A 105 3.53 25.15 -12.20
CA ALA A 105 4.35 25.82 -11.18
C ALA A 105 5.43 26.70 -11.85
N GLY A 106 5.91 26.30 -13.03
CA GLY A 106 6.63 27.13 -14.00
C GLY A 106 8.09 27.45 -13.63
N GLY A 107 8.84 27.88 -14.65
CA GLY A 107 10.11 28.61 -14.52
C GLY A 107 11.32 27.83 -14.00
N GLY A 108 12.50 28.47 -14.13
CA GLY A 108 13.77 27.93 -13.66
C GLY A 108 14.55 27.14 -14.70
N SER A 109 15.77 26.77 -14.33
CA SER A 109 16.62 25.93 -15.16
C SER A 109 16.02 24.52 -15.31
N ILE A 110 16.48 23.81 -16.33
CA ILE A 110 16.21 22.37 -16.52
C ILE A 110 16.41 21.56 -15.24
N LEU A 111 17.45 21.88 -14.46
CA LEU A 111 17.77 21.23 -13.18
C LEU A 111 16.70 21.49 -12.12
N VAL A 112 16.26 22.74 -11.95
CA VAL A 112 15.20 23.06 -10.96
C VAL A 112 13.93 22.28 -11.28
N ARG A 113 13.54 22.22 -12.55
CA ARG A 113 12.32 21.51 -12.97
C ARG A 113 12.43 20.00 -12.76
N THR A 114 13.53 19.40 -13.20
CA THR A 114 13.71 17.94 -13.16
C THR A 114 14.07 17.39 -11.78
N LEU A 115 14.74 18.17 -10.93
CA LEU A 115 15.20 17.70 -9.62
C LEU A 115 14.30 18.14 -8.46
N LEU A 116 13.55 19.23 -8.60
CA LEU A 116 12.71 19.74 -7.51
C LEU A 116 11.24 19.69 -7.88
N VAL A 117 10.85 20.36 -8.96
CA VAL A 117 9.42 20.62 -9.25
C VAL A 117 8.68 19.36 -9.69
N PHE A 118 9.21 18.61 -10.67
CA PHE A 118 8.54 17.39 -11.15
C PHE A 118 8.50 16.28 -10.10
N PRO A 119 9.60 15.97 -9.37
CA PRO A 119 9.55 15.01 -8.27
C PRO A 119 8.55 15.39 -7.18
N ALA A 120 8.54 16.66 -6.76
CA ALA A 120 7.62 17.13 -5.74
C ALA A 120 6.16 17.07 -6.19
N ALA A 121 5.87 17.48 -7.44
CA ALA A 121 4.52 17.39 -7.99
C ALA A 121 4.03 15.94 -8.06
N TRP A 122 4.89 14.99 -8.45
CA TRP A 122 4.57 13.57 -8.47
C TRP A 122 4.15 13.06 -7.09
N VAL A 123 5.00 13.28 -6.09
CA VAL A 123 4.76 12.80 -4.71
C VAL A 123 3.49 13.40 -4.11
N VAL A 124 3.25 14.70 -4.29
CA VAL A 124 2.00 15.34 -3.83
C VAL A 124 0.78 14.67 -4.45
N THR A 125 0.83 14.32 -5.73
CA THR A 125 -0.31 13.64 -6.38
C THR A 125 -0.46 12.17 -6.00
N GLU A 126 0.63 11.44 -5.75
CA GLU A 126 0.55 10.09 -5.19
C GLU A 126 -0.02 10.08 -3.78
N TRP A 127 0.32 11.10 -2.98
CA TRP A 127 -0.27 11.29 -1.67
C TRP A 127 -1.76 11.59 -1.78
N LEU A 128 -2.17 12.55 -2.62
CA LEU A 128 -3.59 12.84 -2.86
C LEU A 128 -4.39 11.60 -3.30
N ARG A 129 -3.80 10.74 -4.13
CA ARG A 129 -4.41 9.47 -4.57
C ARG A 129 -4.65 8.49 -3.43
N GLY A 130 -3.87 8.56 -2.35
CA GLY A 130 -4.07 7.77 -1.13
C GLY A 130 -5.17 8.29 -0.20
N TRP A 131 -5.78 9.46 -0.49
CA TRP A 131 -6.78 10.09 0.38
C TRP A 131 -8.13 10.36 -0.31
N LEU A 132 -8.12 10.76 -1.57
CA LEU A 132 -9.36 11.12 -2.28
C LEU A 132 -10.25 9.89 -2.48
N PHE A 133 -11.55 10.02 -2.15
CA PHE A 133 -12.56 8.95 -2.27
C PHE A 133 -12.15 7.66 -1.55
N SER A 134 -11.80 7.74 -0.26
CA SER A 134 -11.19 6.69 0.58
C SER A 134 -9.75 6.29 0.21
N GLY A 135 -9.30 6.63 -0.99
CA GLY A 135 -7.91 6.47 -1.39
C GLY A 135 -7.59 5.10 -1.99
N PHE A 136 -6.68 5.12 -2.95
CA PHE A 136 -6.16 3.93 -3.62
C PHE A 136 -4.65 4.07 -3.87
N PRO A 137 -3.78 3.91 -2.84
CA PRO A 137 -2.34 4.11 -2.92
C PRO A 137 -1.60 2.94 -3.62
N TRP A 138 -2.15 2.37 -4.69
CA TRP A 138 -1.53 1.28 -5.45
C TRP A 138 -0.46 1.77 -6.44
N LEU A 139 0.55 0.97 -6.75
CA LEU A 139 1.67 1.35 -7.63
C LEU A 139 2.34 2.70 -7.28
N GLN A 140 2.43 3.07 -6.00
CA GLN A 140 3.28 4.21 -5.61
C GLN A 140 4.73 3.85 -5.90
N ILE A 141 5.42 4.73 -6.63
CA ILE A 141 6.75 4.42 -7.19
C ILE A 141 7.78 4.01 -6.13
N GLY A 142 7.61 4.43 -4.87
CA GLY A 142 8.48 4.04 -3.76
C GLY A 142 8.51 2.54 -3.49
N TYR A 143 7.39 1.82 -3.67
CA TYR A 143 7.34 0.37 -3.43
C TYR A 143 8.26 -0.43 -4.37
N SER A 144 8.51 0.08 -5.59
CA SER A 144 9.43 -0.57 -6.54
C SER A 144 10.88 -0.69 -6.04
N GLN A 145 11.22 0.02 -4.96
CA GLN A 145 12.58 0.11 -4.44
C GLN A 145 12.80 -0.68 -3.15
N THR A 146 11.83 -1.49 -2.72
CA THR A 146 11.86 -2.30 -1.48
C THR A 146 13.10 -3.20 -1.38
N ASP A 147 13.63 -3.67 -2.53
CA ASP A 147 14.80 -4.55 -2.63
C ASP A 147 16.10 -3.83 -3.03
N THR A 148 16.11 -2.50 -3.03
CA THR A 148 17.26 -1.70 -3.48
C THR A 148 17.90 -0.90 -2.34
N GLY A 149 18.99 -0.20 -2.63
CA GLY A 149 19.61 0.73 -1.68
C GLY A 149 18.70 1.88 -1.20
N LEU A 150 17.74 2.30 -2.04
CA LEU A 150 16.78 3.36 -1.69
C LEU A 150 15.86 2.97 -0.51
N ARG A 151 15.75 1.68 -0.20
CA ARG A 151 15.00 1.18 0.96
C ARG A 151 15.45 1.81 2.28
N GLY A 152 16.72 2.22 2.39
CA GLY A 152 17.25 2.85 3.62
C GLY A 152 16.55 4.15 4.02
N ILE A 153 15.80 4.74 3.10
CA ILE A 153 15.09 6.00 3.29
C ILE A 153 13.72 5.79 3.93
N ALA A 154 13.12 4.61 3.74
CA ALA A 154 11.78 4.28 4.22
C ALA A 154 11.62 4.43 5.75
N PRO A 155 12.54 3.99 6.62
CA PRO A 155 12.44 4.22 8.06
C PRO A 155 12.38 5.71 8.47
N VAL A 156 12.78 6.64 7.60
CA VAL A 156 12.84 8.07 7.95
C VAL A 156 11.72 8.87 7.30
N PHE A 157 11.46 8.61 6.02
CA PHE A 157 10.55 9.42 5.21
C PHE A 157 9.41 8.61 4.57
N GLY A 158 9.29 7.33 4.92
CA GLY A 158 8.29 6.43 4.37
C GLY A 158 8.43 6.21 2.87
N VAL A 159 7.43 5.52 2.30
CA VAL A 159 7.33 5.22 0.86
C VAL A 159 7.34 6.49 0.02
N PHE A 160 6.78 7.60 0.51
CA PHE A 160 6.80 8.88 -0.21
C PHE A 160 8.20 9.48 -0.29
N GLY A 161 9.03 9.34 0.74
CA GLY A 161 10.44 9.74 0.70
C GLY A 161 11.26 8.91 -0.29
N VAL A 162 11.02 7.60 -0.31
CA VAL A 162 11.62 6.69 -1.29
C VAL A 162 11.20 7.10 -2.72
N GLY A 163 9.91 7.33 -2.94
CA GLY A 163 9.37 7.77 -4.21
C GLY A 163 9.90 9.13 -4.65
N TRP A 164 10.05 10.08 -3.71
CA TRP A 164 10.65 11.38 -3.97
C TRP A 164 12.07 11.24 -4.51
N LEU A 165 12.95 10.50 -3.80
CA LEU A 165 14.33 10.31 -4.23
C LEU A 165 14.44 9.51 -5.54
N LEU A 166 13.53 8.57 -5.77
CA LEU A 166 13.44 7.87 -7.06
C LEU A 166 13.10 8.84 -8.21
N ALA A 167 12.16 9.76 -7.99
CA ALA A 167 11.82 10.77 -8.98
C ALA A 167 12.95 11.79 -9.18
N VAL A 168 13.69 12.15 -8.13
CA VAL A 168 14.94 12.93 -8.25
C VAL A 168 15.96 12.16 -9.09
N LEU A 169 16.12 10.86 -8.87
CA LEU A 169 17.02 10.01 -9.65
C LEU A 169 16.62 10.00 -11.14
N ALA A 170 15.33 9.90 -11.45
CA ALA A 170 14.82 10.04 -12.81
C ALA A 170 15.20 11.40 -13.43
N GLY A 171 15.08 12.48 -12.66
CA GLY A 171 15.51 13.82 -13.06
C GLY A 171 17.02 13.94 -13.29
N LEU A 172 17.84 13.28 -12.47
CA LEU A 172 19.29 13.22 -12.63
C LEU A 172 19.69 12.45 -13.89
N LEU A 173 19.06 11.29 -14.16
CA LEU A 173 19.29 10.53 -15.39
C LEU A 173 18.95 11.36 -16.63
N LEU A 174 17.80 12.04 -16.61
CA LEU A 174 17.39 12.93 -17.69
C LEU A 174 18.36 14.10 -17.87
N SER A 175 18.80 14.71 -16.77
CA SER A 175 19.78 15.81 -16.78
C SER A 175 21.14 15.37 -17.32
N ALA A 176 21.59 14.15 -16.97
CA ALA A 176 22.81 13.57 -17.48
C ALA A 176 22.77 13.35 -19.01
N TRP A 177 21.58 13.09 -19.55
CA TRP A 177 21.38 12.92 -20.98
C TRP A 177 21.27 14.24 -21.75
N LEU A 178 20.66 15.27 -21.15
CA LEU A 178 20.38 16.55 -21.82
C LEU A 178 21.49 17.60 -21.70
N LEU A 179 22.26 17.58 -20.62
CA LEU A 179 23.23 18.63 -20.32
C LEU A 179 24.58 18.40 -20.98
N ASP A 180 25.39 19.46 -21.01
CA ASP A 180 26.77 19.45 -21.46
C ASP A 180 27.68 18.54 -20.61
N ARG A 181 28.95 18.40 -20.99
CA ARG A 181 29.90 17.51 -20.28
C ARG A 181 29.99 17.83 -18.78
N ARG A 182 29.93 19.11 -18.39
CA ARG A 182 30.00 19.52 -16.99
C ARG A 182 28.71 19.20 -16.25
N GLY A 183 27.56 19.56 -16.79
CA GLY A 183 26.25 19.24 -16.21
C GLY A 183 26.01 17.73 -16.09
N ARG A 184 26.42 16.96 -17.10
CA ARG A 184 26.37 15.49 -17.08
C ARG A 184 27.18 14.89 -15.93
N ARG A 185 28.41 15.37 -15.70
CA ARG A 185 29.24 14.91 -14.57
C ARG A 185 28.55 15.19 -13.24
N PHE A 186 28.00 16.38 -13.04
CA PHE A 186 27.27 16.70 -11.81
C PHE A 186 26.02 15.85 -11.63
N ALA A 187 25.25 15.60 -12.68
CA ALA A 187 24.07 14.75 -12.61
C ALA A 187 24.42 13.30 -12.24
N LEU A 188 25.49 12.74 -12.83
CA LEU A 188 25.98 11.40 -12.50
C LEU A 188 26.54 11.33 -11.07
N LEU A 189 27.29 12.34 -10.63
CA LEU A 189 27.75 12.43 -9.24
C LEU A 189 26.57 12.52 -8.26
N GLY A 190 25.55 13.32 -8.58
CA GLY A 190 24.32 13.40 -7.79
C GLY A 190 23.61 12.05 -7.70
N ALA A 191 23.51 11.32 -8.83
CA ALA A 191 22.91 9.99 -8.85
C ALA A 191 23.70 9.00 -7.99
N ALA A 192 25.04 9.04 -8.09
CA ALA A 192 25.92 8.23 -7.25
C ALA A 192 25.77 8.57 -5.77
N VAL A 193 25.68 9.85 -5.40
CA VAL A 193 25.45 10.28 -4.01
C VAL A 193 24.11 9.77 -3.49
N VAL A 194 23.03 9.86 -4.26
CA VAL A 194 21.71 9.34 -3.86
C VAL A 194 21.77 7.83 -3.64
N LEU A 195 22.34 7.08 -4.58
CA LEU A 195 22.42 5.62 -4.50
C LEU A 195 23.34 5.16 -3.35
N VAL A 196 24.59 5.65 -3.31
CA VAL A 196 25.55 5.27 -2.27
C VAL A 196 25.08 5.77 -0.90
N GLY A 197 24.62 7.02 -0.81
CA GLY A 197 24.07 7.58 0.43
C GLY A 197 22.93 6.74 0.98
N SER A 198 21.95 6.37 0.14
CA SER A 198 20.82 5.54 0.57
C SER A 198 21.26 4.14 1.00
N THR A 199 22.20 3.50 0.28
CA THR A 199 22.73 2.18 0.67
C THR A 199 23.48 2.19 2.00
N GLN A 200 24.25 3.25 2.29
CA GLN A 200 24.91 3.36 3.60
C GLN A 200 23.88 3.64 4.70
N PHE A 201 22.89 4.49 4.41
CA PHE A 201 21.84 4.82 5.35
C PHE A 201 20.95 3.61 5.69
N ALA A 202 20.79 2.67 4.76
CA ALA A 202 20.08 1.40 5.00
C ALA A 202 20.72 0.49 6.07
N LYS A 203 21.96 0.80 6.52
CA LYS A 203 22.64 0.09 7.60
C LYS A 203 22.29 0.62 8.99
N VAL A 204 21.65 1.79 9.08
CA VAL A 204 21.25 2.39 10.36
C VAL A 204 20.14 1.56 10.99
N GLN A 205 20.35 1.14 12.23
CA GLN A 205 19.34 0.45 13.03
C GLN A 205 18.59 1.46 13.89
N TRP A 206 17.30 1.61 13.62
CA TRP A 206 16.41 2.53 14.35
C TRP A 206 15.66 1.84 15.51
N THR A 207 15.54 0.53 15.44
CA THR A 207 14.81 -0.31 16.40
C THR A 207 15.69 -1.45 16.85
N HIS A 208 15.38 -2.02 18.01
CA HIS A 208 16.16 -3.09 18.64
C HIS A 208 15.24 -4.22 19.13
N PRO A 209 15.74 -5.45 19.32
CA PRO A 209 14.99 -6.55 19.93
C PRO A 209 14.37 -6.17 21.29
N ALA A 210 13.10 -6.50 21.49
CA ALA A 210 12.35 -6.29 22.75
C ALA A 210 12.35 -7.52 23.68
N GLY A 211 12.96 -8.63 23.25
CA GLY A 211 13.02 -9.89 23.97
C GLY A 211 13.60 -10.98 23.08
N ASP A 212 13.40 -12.25 23.44
CA ASP A 212 13.89 -13.37 22.63
C ASP A 212 12.99 -13.62 21.40
N PRO A 213 13.55 -14.15 20.30
CA PRO A 213 12.75 -14.64 19.18
C PRO A 213 11.71 -15.66 19.63
N ILE A 214 10.49 -15.57 19.08
CA ILE A 214 9.40 -16.48 19.36
C ILE A 214 9.01 -17.27 18.12
N GLN A 215 8.68 -18.55 18.29
CA GLN A 215 8.15 -19.37 17.20
C GLN A 215 6.67 -19.01 16.97
N VAL A 216 6.31 -18.78 15.72
CA VAL A 216 4.96 -18.43 15.28
C VAL A 216 4.55 -19.29 14.10
N THR A 217 3.24 -19.58 13.98
CA THR A 217 2.68 -20.34 12.86
C THR A 217 1.57 -19.55 12.18
N LEU A 218 1.67 -19.39 10.86
CA LEU A 218 0.68 -18.70 10.02
C LEU A 218 -0.08 -19.74 9.20
N LEU A 219 -1.39 -19.84 9.39
CA LEU A 219 -2.21 -20.82 8.70
C LEU A 219 -2.74 -20.28 7.38
N GLN A 220 -2.66 -21.11 6.34
CA GLN A 220 -3.20 -20.84 5.01
C GLN A 220 -4.16 -21.96 4.62
N GLY A 221 -5.47 -21.69 4.69
CA GLY A 221 -6.49 -22.73 4.51
C GLY A 221 -6.75 -23.14 3.05
N ASN A 222 -6.41 -22.26 2.10
CA ASN A 222 -6.71 -22.41 0.67
C ASN A 222 -8.18 -22.73 0.40
N VAL A 223 -9.09 -22.03 1.09
CA VAL A 223 -10.53 -22.24 0.93
C VAL A 223 -11.02 -21.46 -0.30
N PRO A 224 -11.60 -22.12 -1.32
CA PRO A 224 -12.10 -21.44 -2.51
C PRO A 224 -13.14 -20.36 -2.17
N GLN A 225 -13.03 -19.20 -2.82
CA GLN A 225 -13.83 -18.03 -2.48
C GLN A 225 -15.33 -18.22 -2.73
N ASP A 226 -15.70 -18.98 -3.76
CA ASP A 226 -17.06 -19.36 -4.15
C ASP A 226 -17.72 -20.42 -3.23
N GLN A 227 -16.89 -21.12 -2.44
CA GLN A 227 -17.33 -22.14 -1.48
C GLN A 227 -17.33 -21.63 -0.04
N LYS A 228 -16.50 -20.61 0.25
CA LYS A 228 -16.23 -20.10 1.61
C LYS A 228 -17.50 -19.79 2.43
N TRP A 229 -18.54 -19.27 1.79
CA TRP A 229 -19.78 -18.85 2.45
C TRP A 229 -20.93 -19.86 2.37
N ARG A 230 -20.69 -21.04 1.79
CA ARG A 230 -21.71 -22.09 1.71
C ARG A 230 -21.96 -22.70 3.10
N PRO A 231 -23.21 -22.82 3.57
CA PRO A 231 -23.52 -23.37 4.89
C PRO A 231 -22.89 -24.76 5.13
N GLU A 232 -22.82 -25.59 4.09
CA GLU A 232 -22.26 -26.94 4.14
C GLU A 232 -20.74 -26.96 4.34
N ALA A 233 -20.03 -25.91 3.88
CA ALA A 233 -18.59 -25.79 3.99
C ALA A 233 -18.13 -25.24 5.35
N LYS A 234 -19.03 -24.64 6.13
CA LYS A 234 -18.72 -23.96 7.40
C LYS A 234 -18.03 -24.89 8.40
N THR A 235 -18.66 -26.01 8.75
CA THR A 235 -18.14 -26.93 9.77
C THR A 235 -16.81 -27.54 9.33
N THR A 236 -16.72 -27.96 8.07
CA THR A 236 -15.48 -28.52 7.50
C THR A 236 -14.34 -27.51 7.52
N THR A 237 -14.61 -26.26 7.18
CA THR A 237 -13.59 -25.18 7.18
C THR A 237 -13.10 -24.88 8.59
N VAL A 238 -14.01 -24.74 9.56
CA VAL A 238 -13.63 -24.47 10.94
C VAL A 238 -12.84 -25.64 11.52
N GLN A 239 -13.29 -26.89 11.30
CA GLN A 239 -12.60 -28.07 11.80
C GLN A 239 -11.20 -28.19 11.20
N MET A 240 -11.04 -27.93 9.91
CA MET A 240 -9.73 -27.91 9.24
C MET A 240 -8.76 -26.94 9.93
N TYR A 241 -9.16 -25.70 10.22
CA TYR A 241 -8.29 -24.75 10.92
C TYR A 241 -7.99 -25.17 12.36
N VAL A 242 -8.94 -25.78 13.06
CA VAL A 242 -8.71 -26.35 14.41
C VAL A 242 -7.69 -27.48 14.34
N ASP A 243 -7.81 -28.40 13.39
CA ASP A 243 -6.89 -29.53 13.24
C ASP A 243 -5.48 -29.04 12.87
N MET A 244 -5.36 -28.05 11.98
CA MET A 244 -4.09 -27.39 11.69
C MET A 244 -3.51 -26.72 12.94
N THR A 245 -4.32 -26.03 13.73
CA THR A 245 -3.87 -25.38 14.98
C THR A 245 -3.31 -26.41 15.97
N ARG A 246 -4.01 -27.54 16.14
CA ARG A 246 -3.60 -28.61 17.07
C ARG A 246 -2.28 -29.29 16.70
N GLN A 247 -1.86 -29.19 15.45
CA GLN A 247 -0.56 -29.71 14.98
C GLN A 247 0.62 -28.80 15.35
N HIS A 248 0.37 -27.57 15.84
CA HIS A 248 1.38 -26.53 16.03
C HIS A 248 1.37 -25.90 17.43
N TRP A 249 0.97 -26.66 18.46
CA TRP A 249 1.00 -26.21 19.85
C TRP A 249 2.41 -25.94 20.41
N ASP A 250 3.46 -26.28 19.67
CA ASP A 250 4.85 -25.91 19.96
C ASP A 250 5.15 -24.42 19.69
N SER A 251 4.32 -23.74 18.87
CA SER A 251 4.42 -22.31 18.62
C SER A 251 3.85 -21.46 19.76
N ARG A 252 4.39 -20.26 19.99
CA ARG A 252 3.84 -19.30 20.97
C ARG A 252 2.63 -18.50 20.44
N LEU A 253 2.49 -18.42 19.12
CA LEU A 253 1.42 -17.68 18.45
C LEU A 253 0.99 -18.42 17.17
N ILE A 254 -0.32 -18.61 17.00
CA ILE A 254 -0.91 -19.16 15.77
C ILE A 254 -1.86 -18.12 15.17
N ILE A 255 -1.80 -17.89 13.86
CA ILE A 255 -2.59 -16.84 13.18
C ILE A 255 -3.42 -17.44 12.05
N TRP A 256 -4.73 -17.23 12.11
CA TRP A 256 -5.66 -17.58 11.04
C TRP A 256 -5.91 -16.35 10.15
N PRO A 257 -6.16 -16.53 8.84
CA PRO A 257 -6.33 -15.42 7.91
C PRO A 257 -7.69 -14.71 8.06
N GLU A 258 -7.92 -13.69 7.24
CA GLU A 258 -9.17 -12.90 7.27
C GLU A 258 -10.39 -13.78 6.99
N THR A 259 -11.38 -13.65 7.88
CA THR A 259 -12.66 -14.38 7.77
C THR A 259 -12.43 -15.88 7.59
N ALA A 260 -11.45 -16.45 8.31
CA ALA A 260 -11.18 -17.88 8.32
C ALA A 260 -12.37 -18.69 8.85
N VAL A 261 -13.15 -18.07 9.74
CA VAL A 261 -14.42 -18.60 10.22
C VAL A 261 -15.56 -17.98 9.39
N PRO A 262 -16.25 -18.76 8.53
CA PRO A 262 -17.34 -18.25 7.69
C PRO A 262 -18.67 -18.18 8.47
N ALA A 263 -18.64 -17.54 9.64
CA ALA A 263 -19.78 -17.30 10.51
C ALA A 263 -19.50 -16.13 11.43
N PHE A 264 -20.55 -15.50 11.94
CA PHE A 264 -20.38 -14.45 12.94
C PHE A 264 -19.82 -15.05 14.24
N TYR A 265 -18.92 -14.33 14.90
CA TYR A 265 -18.32 -14.69 16.18
C TYR A 265 -19.37 -15.22 17.17
N GLN A 266 -20.51 -14.55 17.29
CA GLN A 266 -21.60 -14.88 18.22
C GLN A 266 -22.21 -16.27 17.95
N GLN A 267 -22.16 -16.74 16.71
CA GLN A 267 -22.72 -18.04 16.31
C GLN A 267 -21.77 -19.22 16.61
N VAL A 268 -20.49 -18.93 16.85
CA VAL A 268 -19.44 -19.94 17.04
C VAL A 268 -18.67 -19.79 18.35
N ALA A 269 -18.96 -18.74 19.12
CA ALA A 269 -18.25 -18.40 20.35
C ALA A 269 -18.26 -19.57 21.34
N GLU A 270 -19.44 -20.07 21.70
CA GLU A 270 -19.58 -21.16 22.68
C GLU A 270 -19.22 -22.53 22.10
N SER A 271 -19.59 -22.78 20.84
CA SER A 271 -19.47 -24.10 20.22
C SER A 271 -18.07 -24.44 19.72
N PHE A 272 -17.26 -23.42 19.34
CA PHE A 272 -15.95 -23.64 18.73
C PHE A 272 -14.85 -22.80 19.35
N LEU A 273 -15.06 -21.49 19.53
CA LEU A 273 -13.98 -20.58 19.94
C LEU A 273 -13.61 -20.73 21.42
N ALA A 274 -14.58 -20.91 22.31
CA ALA A 274 -14.34 -21.11 23.74
C ALA A 274 -13.60 -22.44 24.04
N PRO A 275 -13.96 -23.59 23.45
CA PRO A 275 -13.16 -24.81 23.55
C PRO A 275 -11.72 -24.63 23.02
N LEU A 276 -11.56 -23.99 21.86
CA LEU A 276 -10.24 -23.74 21.28
C LEU A 276 -9.40 -22.81 22.16
N GLU A 277 -10.01 -21.78 22.75
CA GLU A 277 -9.35 -20.89 23.70
C GLU A 277 -8.89 -21.65 24.96
N ALA A 278 -9.71 -22.56 25.49
CA ALA A 278 -9.35 -23.38 26.63
C ALA A 278 -8.15 -24.29 26.31
N GLU A 279 -8.13 -24.94 25.14
CA GLU A 279 -6.99 -25.72 24.65
C GLU A 279 -5.74 -24.84 24.50
N ALA A 280 -5.87 -23.68 23.85
CA ALA A 280 -4.75 -22.74 23.65
C ALA A 280 -4.13 -22.30 24.99
N ARG A 281 -4.95 -21.99 25.99
CA ARG A 281 -4.48 -21.64 27.35
C ARG A 281 -3.76 -22.79 28.05
N GLN A 282 -4.20 -24.04 27.86
CA GLN A 282 -3.53 -25.22 28.42
C GLN A 282 -2.12 -25.41 27.83
N HIS A 283 -1.96 -25.10 26.54
CA HIS A 283 -0.67 -25.17 25.85
C HIS A 283 0.18 -23.89 26.00
N GLY A 284 -0.35 -22.83 26.61
CA GLY A 284 0.35 -21.55 26.74
C GLY A 284 0.54 -20.80 25.40
N VAL A 285 -0.36 -21.02 24.46
CA VAL A 285 -0.35 -20.47 23.10
C VAL A 285 -1.47 -19.42 22.96
N ASP A 286 -1.19 -18.32 22.27
CA ASP A 286 -2.24 -17.39 21.83
C ASP A 286 -2.62 -17.68 20.37
N VAL A 287 -3.91 -17.61 20.05
CA VAL A 287 -4.44 -17.81 18.68
C VAL A 287 -5.14 -16.55 18.21
N LEU A 288 -4.74 -16.02 17.06
CA LEU A 288 -5.42 -14.90 16.40
C LEU A 288 -6.36 -15.43 15.32
N VAL A 289 -7.64 -15.06 15.39
CA VAL A 289 -8.69 -15.57 14.50
C VAL A 289 -9.39 -14.43 13.77
N GLY A 290 -9.31 -14.44 12.43
CA GLY A 290 -10.11 -13.56 11.58
C GLY A 290 -11.56 -14.05 11.47
N VAL A 291 -12.51 -13.23 11.92
CA VAL A 291 -13.92 -13.61 12.03
C VAL A 291 -14.85 -12.39 11.87
N PRO A 292 -15.97 -12.50 11.13
CA PRO A 292 -17.02 -11.49 11.14
C PRO A 292 -17.62 -11.34 12.55
N TYR A 293 -17.90 -10.12 12.98
CA TYR A 293 -18.43 -9.84 14.32
C TYR A 293 -19.76 -9.10 14.22
N TYR A 294 -20.79 -9.62 14.87
CA TYR A 294 -22.11 -8.99 14.95
C TYR A 294 -22.34 -8.34 16.31
N GLU A 295 -22.51 -7.02 16.32
CA GLU A 295 -22.92 -6.27 17.50
C GLU A 295 -24.42 -6.03 17.46
N ALA A 296 -25.15 -6.81 18.28
CA ALA A 296 -26.61 -6.73 18.37
C ALA A 296 -27.09 -5.33 18.80
N GLN A 297 -26.36 -4.68 19.70
CA GLN A 297 -26.62 -3.30 20.11
C GLN A 297 -26.23 -2.35 18.97
N GLY A 298 -27.21 -1.92 18.18
CA GLY A 298 -27.00 -1.04 17.03
C GLY A 298 -26.98 -1.76 15.67
N ASN A 299 -27.15 -3.09 15.66
CA ASN A 299 -27.25 -3.91 14.45
C ASN A 299 -26.06 -3.71 13.49
N ARG A 300 -24.83 -3.80 14.03
CA ARG A 300 -23.60 -3.51 13.30
C ARG A 300 -22.81 -4.78 13.00
N TYR A 301 -22.24 -4.82 11.81
CA TYR A 301 -21.37 -5.90 11.36
C TYR A 301 -19.96 -5.37 11.23
N TYR A 302 -18.97 -6.10 11.75
CA TYR A 302 -17.56 -5.74 11.66
C TYR A 302 -16.77 -6.89 11.06
N ASN A 303 -15.72 -6.56 10.31
CA ASN A 303 -14.65 -7.50 10.01
C ASN A 303 -13.63 -7.42 11.16
N ALA A 304 -13.42 -8.53 11.87
CA ALA A 304 -12.69 -8.53 13.13
C ALA A 304 -11.51 -9.51 13.14
N LEU A 305 -10.49 -9.15 13.91
CA LEU A 305 -9.44 -10.05 14.36
C LEU A 305 -9.56 -10.19 15.87
N VAL A 306 -9.77 -11.40 16.36
CA VAL A 306 -9.89 -11.69 17.80
C VAL A 306 -8.69 -12.46 18.31
N THR A 307 -8.31 -12.23 19.56
CA THR A 307 -7.28 -13.00 20.26
C THR A 307 -7.95 -13.98 21.21
N LEU A 308 -7.60 -15.25 21.07
CA LEU A 308 -7.91 -16.33 22.00
C LEU A 308 -6.64 -16.67 22.79
N GLY A 309 -6.75 -16.82 24.11
CA GLY A 309 -5.59 -17.19 24.93
C GLY A 309 -5.53 -16.39 26.23
N ALA A 310 -4.33 -15.94 26.61
CA ALA A 310 -4.09 -15.36 27.93
C ALA A 310 -4.74 -13.98 28.11
N LYS A 311 -4.79 -13.17 27.03
CA LYS A 311 -5.35 -11.82 27.03
C LYS A 311 -6.34 -11.64 25.88
N PRO A 312 -7.61 -12.04 26.07
CA PRO A 312 -8.62 -11.91 25.02
C PRO A 312 -8.81 -10.46 24.61
N GLY A 313 -9.00 -10.25 23.31
CA GLY A 313 -9.14 -8.92 22.73
C GLY A 313 -9.71 -9.00 21.32
N ARG A 314 -10.09 -7.85 20.77
CA ARG A 314 -10.56 -7.74 19.39
C ARG A 314 -10.11 -6.44 18.75
N TYR A 315 -9.84 -6.51 17.45
CA TYR A 315 -9.63 -5.39 16.56
C TYR A 315 -10.69 -5.43 15.46
N PHE A 316 -11.31 -4.29 15.18
CA PHE A 316 -12.25 -4.11 14.07
C PHE A 316 -11.57 -3.35 12.93
N LYS A 317 -11.75 -3.84 11.70
CA LYS A 317 -11.26 -3.18 10.48
C LYS A 317 -11.79 -1.74 10.41
N ARG A 318 -10.90 -0.76 10.34
CA ARG A 318 -11.19 0.68 10.23
C ARG A 318 -11.29 1.14 8.78
N HIS A 319 -10.46 0.62 7.88
CA HIS A 319 -10.45 1.03 6.47
C HIS A 319 -11.15 -0.03 5.62
N LEU A 320 -12.39 0.27 5.25
CA LEU A 320 -13.22 -0.64 4.46
C LEU A 320 -12.91 -0.51 2.97
N VAL A 321 -13.05 -1.61 2.23
CA VAL A 321 -12.88 -1.63 0.77
C VAL A 321 -14.13 -1.05 0.09
N PRO A 322 -13.99 0.03 -0.71
CA PRO A 322 -15.09 0.57 -1.50
C PRO A 322 -15.69 -0.47 -2.44
N PHE A 323 -17.02 -0.50 -2.54
CA PHE A 323 -17.79 -1.43 -3.39
C PHE A 323 -17.63 -2.92 -3.07
N GLY A 324 -16.86 -3.28 -2.05
CA GLY A 324 -16.78 -4.66 -1.53
C GLY A 324 -17.38 -4.79 -0.12
N GLU A 325 -17.06 -3.84 0.76
CA GLU A 325 -17.49 -3.84 2.18
C GLU A 325 -18.43 -2.69 2.54
N PHE A 326 -18.58 -1.71 1.63
CA PHE A 326 -19.59 -0.66 1.74
C PHE A 326 -19.82 -0.01 0.37
N LEU A 327 -20.93 0.72 0.21
CA LEU A 327 -21.19 1.52 -0.98
C LEU A 327 -20.79 2.99 -0.74
N PRO A 328 -19.74 3.50 -1.40
CA PRO A 328 -19.42 4.94 -1.34
C PRO A 328 -20.57 5.76 -1.91
N LEU A 329 -20.80 6.97 -1.37
CA LEU A 329 -21.82 7.91 -1.86
C LEU A 329 -23.18 7.24 -2.13
N ARG A 330 -23.62 6.36 -1.21
CA ARG A 330 -24.82 5.53 -1.34
C ARG A 330 -26.05 6.26 -1.92
N PRO A 331 -26.39 7.50 -1.53
CA PRO A 331 -27.54 8.20 -2.13
C PRO A 331 -27.44 8.42 -3.64
N VAL A 332 -26.23 8.48 -4.19
CA VAL A 332 -25.95 8.74 -5.61
C VAL A 332 -25.66 7.44 -6.37
N LEU A 333 -24.99 6.48 -5.73
CA LEU A 333 -24.50 5.25 -6.38
C LEU A 333 -25.35 4.01 -6.12
N ALA A 334 -26.49 4.13 -5.41
CA ALA A 334 -27.37 3.00 -5.15
C ALA A 334 -27.79 2.25 -6.43
N PHE A 335 -28.02 2.99 -7.53
CA PHE A 335 -28.39 2.40 -8.83
C PHE A 335 -27.34 1.43 -9.39
N VAL A 336 -26.07 1.56 -8.99
CA VAL A 336 -24.98 0.67 -9.40
C VAL A 336 -25.18 -0.73 -8.83
N LEU A 337 -25.80 -0.86 -7.66
CA LEU A 337 -26.12 -2.15 -7.04
C LEU A 337 -27.19 -2.89 -7.83
N ASP A 338 -28.17 -2.16 -8.36
CA ASP A 338 -29.25 -2.74 -9.17
C ASP A 338 -28.75 -3.20 -10.55
N ILE A 339 -27.75 -2.51 -11.11
CA ILE A 339 -27.11 -2.88 -12.38
C ILE A 339 -26.18 -4.09 -12.21
N LEU A 340 -25.41 -4.13 -11.11
CA LEU A 340 -24.32 -5.11 -10.95
C LEU A 340 -24.69 -6.31 -10.06
N GLN A 341 -25.87 -6.31 -9.44
CA GLN A 341 -26.34 -7.35 -8.52
C GLN A 341 -25.30 -7.76 -7.45
N ILE A 342 -24.48 -6.81 -6.98
CA ILE A 342 -23.41 -7.09 -6.03
C ILE A 342 -24.01 -7.27 -4.63
N PRO A 343 -23.91 -8.45 -4.00
CA PRO A 343 -24.34 -8.64 -2.62
C PRO A 343 -23.33 -7.98 -1.68
N LEU A 344 -23.54 -6.69 -1.39
CA LEU A 344 -22.70 -5.96 -0.44
C LEU A 344 -23.03 -6.37 1.00
N ALA A 345 -22.00 -6.76 1.76
CA ALA A 345 -22.07 -6.69 3.21
C ALA A 345 -21.91 -5.21 3.62
N ASP A 346 -22.87 -4.64 4.32
CA ASP A 346 -22.80 -3.26 4.85
C ASP A 346 -22.00 -3.27 6.16
N PHE A 347 -20.67 -3.41 6.06
CA PHE A 347 -19.80 -3.44 7.22
C PHE A 347 -19.66 -2.05 7.85
N THR A 348 -19.53 -2.02 9.17
CA THR A 348 -19.24 -0.83 9.95
C THR A 348 -17.73 -0.71 10.16
N ALA A 349 -17.20 0.50 9.97
CA ALA A 349 -15.80 0.79 10.23
C ALA A 349 -15.52 0.79 11.74
N GLY A 350 -14.41 0.17 12.13
CA GLY A 350 -13.83 0.27 13.47
C GLY A 350 -13.35 1.68 13.81
N ALA A 351 -13.17 1.95 15.10
CA ALA A 351 -12.63 3.24 15.55
C ALA A 351 -11.19 3.45 15.06
N HIS A 352 -10.81 4.70 14.80
CA HIS A 352 -9.45 5.04 14.34
C HIS A 352 -8.38 4.63 15.36
N ARG A 353 -8.64 4.78 16.66
CA ARG A 353 -7.77 4.32 17.75
C ARG A 353 -8.49 3.21 18.49
N GLN A 354 -7.89 2.02 18.48
CA GLN A 354 -8.35 0.85 19.19
C GLN A 354 -7.25 0.37 20.12
N THR A 355 -7.63 -0.32 21.19
CA THR A 355 -6.68 -0.98 22.10
C THR A 355 -5.88 -2.00 21.30
N LEU A 356 -4.55 -1.99 21.48
CA LEU A 356 -3.69 -2.98 20.85
C LEU A 356 -4.01 -4.38 21.37
N LEU A 357 -4.10 -5.33 20.44
CA LEU A 357 -4.16 -6.75 20.79
C LEU A 357 -2.87 -7.16 21.49
N GLN A 358 -2.96 -8.18 22.36
CA GLN A 358 -1.84 -8.69 23.13
C GLN A 358 -1.73 -10.18 22.82
N ALA A 359 -0.61 -10.61 22.23
CA ALA A 359 -0.37 -12.02 21.94
C ALA A 359 1.12 -12.37 22.06
N ALA A 360 1.39 -13.59 22.52
CA ALA A 360 2.70 -14.09 22.91
C ALA A 360 3.43 -13.20 23.93
N GLY A 361 2.68 -12.49 24.77
CA GLY A 361 3.20 -11.59 25.80
C GLY A 361 3.54 -10.17 25.33
N TYR A 362 3.25 -9.82 24.07
CA TYR A 362 3.57 -8.50 23.51
C TYR A 362 2.35 -7.83 22.88
N PRO A 363 2.27 -6.49 22.91
CA PRO A 363 1.31 -5.74 22.11
C PRO A 363 1.62 -5.88 20.62
N LEU A 364 0.59 -5.98 19.79
CA LEU A 364 0.72 -6.05 18.33
C LEU A 364 -0.16 -5.01 17.63
N ILE A 365 0.27 -4.59 16.44
CA ILE A 365 -0.49 -3.69 15.57
C ILE A 365 -1.20 -4.55 14.53
N ALA A 366 -2.52 -4.61 14.63
CA ALA A 366 -3.36 -5.37 13.73
C ALA A 366 -3.73 -4.53 12.49
N SER A 367 -3.81 -5.22 11.36
CA SER A 367 -4.40 -4.72 10.11
C SER A 367 -5.13 -5.87 9.44
N ILE A 368 -6.23 -5.57 8.76
CA ILE A 368 -7.02 -6.55 8.02
C ILE A 368 -6.98 -6.20 6.54
N CYS A 369 -6.43 -7.10 5.74
CA CYS A 369 -6.45 -7.04 4.28
C CYS A 369 -5.85 -5.72 3.78
N TYR A 370 -6.65 -4.99 3.01
CA TYR A 370 -6.35 -3.72 2.37
C TYR A 370 -5.79 -2.63 3.31
N GLU A 371 -5.92 -2.75 4.63
CA GLU A 371 -5.41 -1.74 5.58
C GLU A 371 -3.88 -1.57 5.57
N ASP A 372 -3.11 -2.61 5.24
CA ASP A 372 -1.65 -2.54 5.27
C ASP A 372 -1.04 -1.73 4.11
N ILE A 373 -1.85 -1.30 3.15
CA ILE A 373 -1.38 -0.42 2.07
C ILE A 373 -1.38 1.05 2.50
N PHE A 374 -2.02 1.38 3.63
CA PHE A 374 -2.09 2.73 4.20
C PHE A 374 -1.03 2.91 5.27
N GLY A 375 0.06 3.56 4.89
CA GLY A 375 1.22 3.65 5.78
C GLY A 375 0.97 4.38 7.08
N GLN A 376 0.29 5.53 7.00
CA GLN A 376 -0.09 6.34 8.16
C GLN A 376 -0.94 5.57 9.17
N GLU A 377 -1.77 4.63 8.71
CA GLU A 377 -2.64 3.83 9.57
C GLU A 377 -1.85 2.81 10.39
N SER A 378 -0.79 2.25 9.80
CA SER A 378 0.12 1.29 10.46
C SER A 378 0.90 1.92 11.62
N LEU A 379 0.90 3.24 11.74
CA LEU A 379 1.57 3.97 12.82
C LEU A 379 0.76 4.00 14.13
N THR A 380 -0.54 3.72 14.05
CA THR A 380 -1.41 3.75 15.22
C THR A 380 -1.06 2.58 16.14
N GLY A 381 -0.37 2.88 17.24
CA GLY A 381 0.15 1.88 18.18
C GLY A 381 1.66 1.82 18.29
N LEU A 382 2.40 2.65 17.53
CA LEU A 382 3.83 2.83 17.74
C LEU A 382 4.08 3.97 18.75
N PRO A 383 5.12 3.85 19.59
CA PRO A 383 6.16 2.80 19.58
C PRO A 383 5.81 1.50 20.32
N GLU A 384 4.65 1.39 20.95
CA GLU A 384 4.31 0.31 21.88
C GLU A 384 4.23 -1.08 21.22
N GLY A 385 3.61 -1.17 20.04
CA GLY A 385 3.42 -2.42 19.31
C GLY A 385 4.75 -3.06 18.91
N ALA A 386 4.96 -4.33 19.27
CA ALA A 386 6.23 -5.02 19.10
C ALA A 386 6.40 -5.68 17.71
N TYR A 387 5.29 -5.94 17.02
CA TYR A 387 5.24 -6.49 15.67
C TYR A 387 3.91 -6.12 14.99
N LEU A 388 3.86 -6.30 13.67
CA LEU A 388 2.68 -6.09 12.85
C LEU A 388 2.03 -7.46 12.54
N VAL A 389 0.69 -7.49 12.53
CA VAL A 389 -0.07 -8.63 12.03
C VAL A 389 -1.00 -8.14 10.92
N ASN A 390 -0.93 -8.77 9.76
CA ASN A 390 -1.90 -8.60 8.70
C ASN A 390 -2.60 -9.93 8.42
N VAL A 391 -3.92 -9.94 8.53
CA VAL A 391 -4.75 -11.08 8.10
C VAL A 391 -5.52 -10.68 6.87
N THR A 392 -5.50 -11.49 5.81
CA THR A 392 -6.04 -11.08 4.50
C THR A 392 -6.64 -12.24 3.73
N ASN A 393 -7.54 -11.92 2.80
CA ASN A 393 -8.08 -12.84 1.82
C ASN A 393 -7.84 -12.31 0.41
N ASP A 394 -6.67 -12.60 -0.17
CA ASP A 394 -6.34 -12.20 -1.55
C ASP A 394 -7.01 -13.06 -2.63
N ALA A 395 -7.88 -14.03 -2.25
CA ALA A 395 -8.58 -14.90 -3.20
C ALA A 395 -9.44 -14.12 -4.21
N TRP A 396 -9.92 -12.93 -3.82
CA TRP A 396 -10.69 -12.02 -4.69
C TRP A 396 -9.96 -11.59 -5.96
N PHE A 397 -8.64 -11.74 -6.02
CA PHE A 397 -7.82 -11.26 -7.13
C PHE A 397 -7.24 -12.39 -8.00
N GLY A 398 -7.50 -13.65 -7.65
CA GLY A 398 -6.98 -14.83 -8.35
C GLY A 398 -5.45 -14.87 -8.45
N ASP A 399 -4.95 -15.73 -9.32
CA ASP A 399 -3.52 -15.79 -9.69
C ASP A 399 -3.19 -14.64 -10.65
N SER A 400 -2.95 -13.46 -10.07
CA SER A 400 -2.70 -12.22 -10.80
C SER A 400 -1.58 -11.41 -10.16
N PHE A 401 -1.36 -10.18 -10.62
CA PHE A 401 -0.34 -9.32 -10.01
C PHE A 401 -0.72 -8.81 -8.61
N ALA A 402 -2.00 -8.84 -8.23
CA ALA A 402 -2.46 -8.18 -7.00
C ALA A 402 -1.80 -8.76 -5.73
N PRO A 403 -1.79 -10.08 -5.49
CA PRO A 403 -1.19 -10.65 -4.27
C PRO A 403 0.31 -10.31 -4.14
N HIS A 404 1.05 -10.34 -5.25
CA HIS A 404 2.46 -9.96 -5.29
C HIS A 404 2.67 -8.46 -5.00
N GLN A 405 1.85 -7.61 -5.60
CA GLN A 405 1.90 -6.17 -5.36
C GLN A 405 1.44 -5.81 -3.94
N HIS A 406 0.54 -6.57 -3.33
CA HIS A 406 0.07 -6.40 -1.95
C HIS A 406 1.18 -6.82 -0.97
N TRP A 407 1.82 -7.98 -1.20
CA TRP A 407 3.00 -8.44 -0.48
C TRP A 407 4.15 -7.42 -0.48
N GLN A 408 4.42 -6.77 -1.61
CA GLN A 408 5.46 -5.73 -1.68
C GLN A 408 5.16 -4.53 -0.75
N LYS A 409 3.89 -4.20 -0.53
CA LYS A 409 3.49 -3.11 0.38
C LYS A 409 3.58 -3.54 1.83
N ALA A 410 3.16 -4.76 2.16
CA ALA A 410 3.35 -5.38 3.47
C ALA A 410 4.83 -5.32 3.90
N ARG A 411 5.76 -5.64 2.99
CA ARG A 411 7.20 -5.53 3.22
C ARG A 411 7.66 -4.11 3.53
N MET A 412 7.08 -3.12 2.85
CA MET A 412 7.37 -1.72 3.12
C MET A 412 6.87 -1.28 4.50
N ARG A 413 5.70 -1.76 4.97
CA ARG A 413 5.21 -1.47 6.34
C ARG A 413 6.20 -1.94 7.40
N ALA A 414 6.73 -3.15 7.26
CA ALA A 414 7.73 -3.72 8.17
C ALA A 414 9.01 -2.86 8.19
N LEU A 415 9.52 -2.50 7.02
CA LEU A 415 10.70 -1.65 6.85
C LEU A 415 10.52 -0.24 7.45
N GLU A 416 9.38 0.39 7.19
CA GLU A 416 9.09 1.76 7.63
C GLU A 416 8.96 1.87 9.15
N THR A 417 8.36 0.86 9.79
CA THR A 417 8.10 0.84 11.23
C THR A 417 9.22 0.18 12.03
N GLY A 418 10.16 -0.50 11.35
CA GLY A 418 11.21 -1.28 12.01
C GLY A 418 10.64 -2.41 12.86
N ARG A 419 9.56 -3.06 12.38
CA ARG A 419 8.84 -4.16 13.05
C ARG A 419 8.79 -5.37 12.14
N TYR A 420 8.85 -6.57 12.73
CA TYR A 420 8.48 -7.77 12.00
C TYR A 420 7.01 -7.68 11.58
N MET A 421 6.67 -8.27 10.43
CA MET A 421 5.29 -8.42 9.98
C MET A 421 4.96 -9.89 9.77
N LEU A 422 3.88 -10.32 10.40
CA LEU A 422 3.28 -11.64 10.24
C LEU A 422 2.05 -11.49 9.35
N ARG A 423 2.14 -11.98 8.11
CA ARG A 423 1.05 -11.88 7.13
C ARG A 423 0.45 -13.26 6.87
N ALA A 424 -0.77 -13.48 7.34
CA ALA A 424 -1.52 -14.72 7.14
C ALA A 424 -2.63 -14.51 6.09
N THR A 425 -2.61 -15.31 5.03
CA THR A 425 -3.55 -15.18 3.92
C THR A 425 -4.33 -16.47 3.68
N ASN A 426 -5.51 -16.39 3.06
CA ASN A 426 -6.26 -17.61 2.69
C ASN A 426 -5.62 -18.35 1.50
N THR A 427 -5.27 -17.63 0.42
CA THR A 427 -4.73 -18.21 -0.83
C THR A 427 -3.54 -17.42 -1.41
N GLY A 428 -3.25 -16.23 -0.86
CA GLY A 428 -2.23 -15.31 -1.36
C GLY A 428 -0.85 -15.57 -0.75
N VAL A 429 -0.02 -14.53 -0.66
CA VAL A 429 1.34 -14.65 -0.11
C VAL A 429 1.30 -14.63 1.42
N THR A 430 1.29 -15.80 2.05
CA THR A 430 1.52 -15.96 3.50
C THR A 430 3.00 -15.95 3.82
N GLY A 431 3.43 -15.14 4.81
CA GLY A 431 4.85 -14.98 5.08
C GLY A 431 5.21 -14.20 6.35
N ILE A 432 6.44 -14.41 6.78
CA ILE A 432 7.11 -13.68 7.86
C ILE A 432 8.09 -12.70 7.22
N ILE A 433 8.00 -11.43 7.60
CA ILE A 433 8.86 -10.35 7.11
C ILE A 433 9.65 -9.78 8.28
N ASP A 434 10.96 -9.62 8.12
CA ASP A 434 11.83 -9.01 9.14
C ASP A 434 11.59 -7.48 9.29
N ALA A 435 12.12 -6.90 10.36
CA ALA A 435 12.08 -5.45 10.60
C ALA A 435 12.77 -4.59 9.53
N GLY A 436 13.53 -5.21 8.61
CA GLY A 436 14.15 -4.57 7.45
C GLY A 436 13.39 -4.81 6.14
N GLY A 437 12.14 -5.28 6.20
CA GLY A 437 11.29 -5.54 5.05
C GLY A 437 11.72 -6.74 4.19
N ARG A 438 12.54 -7.66 4.69
CA ARG A 438 12.99 -8.84 3.96
C ARG A 438 12.12 -10.06 4.30
N PRO A 439 11.76 -10.89 3.30
CA PRO A 439 11.11 -12.18 3.57
C PRO A 439 12.04 -13.08 4.38
N VAL A 440 11.53 -13.63 5.48
CA VAL A 440 12.21 -14.64 6.30
C VAL A 440 11.70 -16.04 5.96
N ALA A 441 10.39 -16.17 5.80
CA ALA A 441 9.71 -17.39 5.38
C ALA A 441 8.48 -17.02 4.55
N VAL A 442 8.18 -17.80 3.51
CA VAL A 442 7.05 -17.55 2.59
C VAL A 442 6.45 -18.89 2.18
N ALA A 443 5.13 -19.04 2.28
CA ALA A 443 4.41 -20.22 1.81
C ALA A 443 4.12 -20.12 0.30
N PRO A 444 4.03 -21.24 -0.43
CA PRO A 444 3.47 -21.26 -1.78
C PRO A 444 2.05 -20.69 -1.78
N MET A 445 1.69 -19.91 -2.81
CA MET A 445 0.31 -19.44 -2.99
C MET A 445 -0.59 -20.59 -3.47
N PHE A 446 -1.89 -20.48 -3.24
CA PHE A 446 -2.90 -21.43 -3.71
C PHE A 446 -2.71 -22.89 -3.21
N GLU A 447 -2.00 -23.06 -2.10
CA GLU A 447 -1.81 -24.34 -1.42
C GLU A 447 -2.29 -24.25 0.04
N ARG A 448 -2.74 -25.37 0.61
CA ARG A 448 -3.06 -25.40 2.05
C ARG A 448 -1.77 -25.68 2.82
N GLU A 449 -1.38 -24.76 3.69
CA GLU A 449 -0.08 -24.81 4.36
C GLU A 449 -0.15 -24.20 5.77
N ALA A 450 0.76 -24.63 6.65
CA ALA A 450 1.03 -23.99 7.93
C ALA A 450 2.48 -23.52 7.97
N LEU A 451 2.70 -22.20 7.84
CA LEU A 451 4.04 -21.64 7.79
C LEU A 451 4.54 -21.34 9.21
N THR A 452 5.41 -22.20 9.72
CA THR A 452 6.08 -22.01 11.03
C THR A 452 7.44 -21.33 10.86
N GLY A 453 7.75 -20.35 11.70
CA GLY A 453 9.05 -19.69 11.71
C GLY A 453 9.29 -18.82 12.95
N MET A 454 10.47 -18.20 13.03
CA MET A 454 10.84 -17.34 14.15
C MET A 454 10.52 -15.87 13.86
N MET A 455 9.96 -15.18 14.84
CA MET A 455 9.71 -13.74 14.82
C MET A 455 10.41 -13.07 16.00
N GLN A 456 11.09 -11.96 15.74
CA GLN A 456 11.74 -11.16 16.77
C GLN A 456 10.82 -9.99 17.16
N PRO A 457 10.28 -9.93 18.40
CA PRO A 457 9.59 -8.74 18.87
C PRO A 457 10.58 -7.56 18.94
N MET A 458 10.12 -6.36 18.55
CA MET A 458 10.96 -5.17 18.38
C MET A 458 10.48 -3.99 19.26
N ALA A 459 11.41 -3.15 19.69
CA ALA A 459 11.17 -1.92 20.45
C ALA A 459 11.92 -0.72 19.83
N GLY A 460 11.65 0.48 20.34
CA GLY A 460 12.13 1.74 19.77
C GLY A 460 11.25 2.26 18.64
N ALA A 461 11.66 3.36 18.01
CA ALA A 461 10.87 4.02 16.97
C ALA A 461 11.78 4.44 15.81
N THR A 462 11.32 4.19 14.60
CA THR A 462 11.89 4.83 13.41
C THR A 462 11.44 6.30 13.37
N PRO A 463 12.17 7.21 12.72
CA PRO A 463 11.68 8.58 12.55
C PRO A 463 10.34 8.65 11.81
N TYR A 464 10.11 7.73 10.85
CA TYR A 464 8.81 7.59 10.19
C TYR A 464 7.70 7.20 11.17
N ALA A 465 7.97 6.33 12.15
CA ALA A 465 6.98 5.98 13.17
C ALA A 465 6.52 7.20 14.00
N LEU A 466 7.38 8.22 14.14
CA LEU A 466 7.09 9.42 14.92
C LEU A 466 6.39 10.52 14.10
N TRP A 467 6.78 10.69 12.83
CA TRP A 467 6.34 11.83 12.01
C TRP A 467 5.41 11.44 10.85
N GLY A 468 5.34 10.15 10.51
CA GLY A 468 4.60 9.64 9.37
C GLY A 468 5.01 10.26 8.05
N ASP A 469 4.05 10.46 7.16
CA ASP A 469 4.29 10.94 5.80
C ASP A 469 4.67 12.44 5.74
N TRP A 470 4.43 13.19 6.82
CA TRP A 470 4.48 14.66 6.82
C TRP A 470 5.83 15.27 6.42
N PRO A 471 7.00 14.75 6.84
CA PRO A 471 8.26 15.36 6.43
C PRO A 471 8.50 15.30 4.92
N ALA A 472 8.17 14.17 4.27
CA ALA A 472 8.34 14.00 2.83
C ALA A 472 7.28 14.78 2.04
N VAL A 473 6.01 14.61 2.41
CA VAL A 473 4.87 15.22 1.71
C VAL A 473 4.87 16.74 1.92
N GLY A 474 5.12 17.20 3.14
CA GLY A 474 5.20 18.62 3.48
C GLY A 474 6.33 19.34 2.74
N LEU A 475 7.51 18.72 2.63
CA LEU A 475 8.60 19.24 1.82
C LEU A 475 8.20 19.38 0.35
N CYS A 476 7.62 18.33 -0.24
CA CYS A 476 7.19 18.34 -1.63
C CYS A 476 6.09 19.38 -1.90
N ALA A 477 5.08 19.46 -1.02
CA ALA A 477 4.03 20.46 -1.10
C ALA A 477 4.59 21.88 -0.99
N GLY A 478 5.54 22.11 -0.08
CA GLY A 478 6.25 23.38 0.08
C GLY A 478 7.02 23.79 -1.19
N ILE A 479 7.75 22.87 -1.82
CA ILE A 479 8.46 23.10 -3.09
C ILE A 479 7.48 23.56 -4.16
N VAL A 480 6.37 22.84 -4.35
CA VAL A 480 5.33 23.18 -5.34
C VAL A 480 4.74 24.56 -5.03
N GLY A 481 4.38 24.82 -3.77
CA GLY A 481 3.79 26.09 -3.32
C GLY A 481 4.72 27.30 -3.53
N ILE A 482 6.01 27.18 -3.21
CA ILE A 482 7.01 28.24 -3.40
C ILE A 482 7.17 28.57 -4.89
N CYS A 483 7.22 27.55 -5.76
CA CYS A 483 7.30 27.76 -7.21
C CYS A 483 6.06 28.51 -7.74
N PHE A 484 4.85 28.15 -7.30
CA PHE A 484 3.63 28.88 -7.65
C PHE A 484 3.65 30.34 -7.15
N ALA A 485 4.11 30.58 -5.92
CA ALA A 485 4.19 31.93 -5.35
C ALA A 485 5.18 32.82 -6.14
N ARG A 486 6.36 32.29 -6.48
CA ARG A 486 7.36 33.01 -7.30
C ARG A 486 6.83 33.34 -8.69
N ARG A 487 6.11 32.41 -9.31
CA ARG A 487 5.48 32.64 -10.62
C ARG A 487 4.49 33.80 -10.58
N ARG A 488 3.61 33.85 -9.56
CA ARG A 488 2.63 34.95 -9.41
C ARG A 488 3.32 36.30 -9.27
N ARG A 489 4.36 36.39 -8.44
CA ARG A 489 5.15 37.62 -8.25
C ARG A 489 5.81 38.11 -9.55
N ASN A 490 6.36 37.20 -10.35
CA ASN A 490 6.98 37.57 -11.63
C ASN A 490 5.96 38.07 -12.65
N VAL A 491 4.74 37.52 -12.66
CA VAL A 491 3.65 38.00 -13.53
C VAL A 491 3.18 39.38 -13.08
N SER A 492 2.96 39.59 -11.77
CA SER A 492 2.54 40.90 -11.24
C SER A 492 3.61 41.98 -11.42
N SER A 493 4.91 41.66 -11.27
CA SER A 493 5.99 42.63 -11.53
C SER A 493 6.10 43.02 -13.00
N HIS A 494 5.75 42.11 -13.92
CA HIS A 494 5.79 42.40 -15.36
C HIS A 494 4.61 43.27 -15.79
N GLN A 495 3.43 43.06 -15.19
CA GLN A 495 2.25 43.91 -15.39
C GLN A 495 2.44 45.31 -14.77
N GLY A 496 3.07 45.42 -13.58
CA GLY A 496 3.36 46.72 -12.95
C GLY A 496 4.35 47.58 -13.74
N ARG A 497 5.36 46.98 -14.39
CA ARG A 497 6.32 47.70 -15.25
C ARG A 497 5.74 48.15 -16.59
N GLN A 498 4.62 47.57 -17.03
CA GLN A 498 3.92 48.02 -18.26
C GLN A 498 2.87 49.09 -17.96
N ALA A 499 2.59 49.38 -16.67
CA ALA A 499 1.58 50.34 -16.23
C ALA A 499 2.16 51.71 -15.81
N GLU A 500 3.49 51.92 -15.88
CA GLU A 500 4.07 53.26 -15.79
C GLU A 500 3.97 53.93 -17.18
N PRO A 501 3.11 54.94 -17.38
CA PRO A 501 3.19 55.76 -18.57
C PRO A 501 4.47 56.59 -18.48
N GLY A 502 5.23 56.64 -19.56
CA GLY A 502 6.41 57.50 -19.65
C GLY A 502 6.04 58.94 -19.33
N GLY A 503 6.48 59.41 -18.16
CA GLY A 503 6.47 60.82 -17.82
C GLY A 503 7.59 61.52 -18.59
N ASN A 504 7.20 62.26 -19.62
CA ASN A 504 7.93 63.43 -20.10
C ASN A 504 7.44 64.66 -19.35
#